data_AF-D0W1Z1-F1
#
_entry.id   AF-D0W1Z1-F1
#
_cell.length_a   1.000
_cell.length_b   1.000
_cell.length_c   1.000
_cell.angle_alpha   90.00
_cell.angle_beta   90.00
_cell.angle_gamma   90.00
#
_symmetry.space_group_name_H-M   'P 1'
#
loop_
_entity.id
_entity.type
_entity.pdbx_description
1 polymer ?
#
loop_
_entity_poly.entity_id
_entity_poly.type
_entity_poly.pdbx_seq_one_letter_code
_entity_poly.pdbx_strand_id
1 'polypeptide(L)'
;MVQKPLQYLHVSLWEFDKKIRRGGDTAQTRMQFIHECINGKLPLIGVGNLFTADQILAAYETGWAEFIALGKTVMINPHIATQIREGREDEIETQLDPTRADRYGLPDTLWEFASSGTQAWLPPVKDKEWNPVDI
;
A
#
# COMPACT_ATOMS: atom_id res chain seq x y z
N MET A 1 -6.84 -12.39 25.16
CA MET A 1 -5.69 -12.47 24.23
C MET A 1 -5.86 -13.72 23.36
N VAL A 2 -5.43 -13.64 22.09
CA VAL A 2 -5.61 -14.71 21.10
C VAL A 2 -4.89 -15.99 21.56
N GLN A 3 -5.59 -17.13 21.55
CA GLN A 3 -5.09 -18.42 22.06
C GLN A 3 -4.23 -19.20 21.06
N LYS A 4 -4.05 -18.67 19.83
CA LYS A 4 -3.25 -19.30 18.78
C LYS A 4 -1.92 -18.56 18.58
N PRO A 5 -0.83 -19.28 18.28
CA PRO A 5 0.47 -18.67 18.04
C PRO A 5 0.48 -17.96 16.68
N LEU A 6 0.13 -16.68 16.66
CA LEU A 6 0.26 -15.82 15.47
C LEU A 6 1.73 -15.47 15.24
N GLN A 7 2.18 -15.44 13.97
CA GLN A 7 3.55 -15.06 13.60
C GLN A 7 3.68 -13.58 13.21
N TYR A 8 2.62 -12.97 12.67
CA TYR A 8 2.55 -11.54 12.37
C TYR A 8 1.08 -11.10 12.32
N LEU A 9 0.86 -9.79 12.34
CA LEU A 9 -0.40 -9.16 11.96
C LEU A 9 -0.18 -8.36 10.67
N HIS A 10 -1.03 -8.56 9.66
CA HIS A 10 -1.03 -7.72 8.46
C HIS A 10 -2.27 -6.83 8.51
N VAL A 11 -2.06 -5.52 8.46
CA VAL A 11 -3.14 -4.52 8.46
C VAL A 11 -3.16 -3.80 7.12
N SER A 12 -4.26 -4.00 6.40
CA SER A 12 -4.51 -3.37 5.10
C SER A 12 -5.48 -2.20 5.23
N LEU A 13 -5.03 -1.03 4.78
CA LEU A 13 -5.76 0.23 4.82
C LEU A 13 -5.82 0.83 3.42
N TRP A 14 -6.72 1.81 3.25
CA TRP A 14 -6.72 2.63 2.05
C TRP A 14 -5.46 3.50 1.99
N GLU A 15 -5.18 4.28 3.03
CA GLU A 15 -3.91 4.98 3.21
C GLU A 15 -3.22 4.47 4.48
N PHE A 16 -1.90 4.34 4.44
CA PHE A 16 -1.09 3.90 5.57
C PHE A 16 -1.31 4.77 6.82
N ASP A 17 -1.47 6.08 6.62
CA ASP A 17 -1.61 7.08 7.67
C ASP A 17 -3.06 7.39 8.07
N LYS A 18 -4.06 6.64 7.54
CA LYS A 18 -5.50 6.85 7.84
C LYS A 18 -5.76 6.95 9.34
N LYS A 19 -6.52 7.97 9.72
CA LYS A 19 -6.94 8.23 11.09
C LYS A 19 -7.97 7.23 11.62
N ILE A 20 -7.96 7.03 12.92
CA ILE A 20 -8.99 6.25 13.61
C ILE A 20 -10.35 6.90 13.36
N ARG A 21 -11.34 6.09 12.98
CA ARG A 21 -12.68 6.58 12.68
C ARG A 21 -13.59 6.57 13.90
N ARG A 22 -13.48 5.53 14.73
CA ARG A 22 -14.34 5.26 15.90
C ARG A 22 -13.58 4.41 16.92
N GLY A 23 -13.96 4.51 18.19
CA GLY A 23 -13.45 3.63 19.25
C GLY A 23 -12.05 3.97 19.77
N GLY A 24 -11.50 5.13 19.41
CA GLY A 24 -10.21 5.63 19.86
C GLY A 24 -10.07 7.13 19.56
N ASP A 25 -8.86 7.67 19.76
CA ASP A 25 -8.55 9.07 19.45
C ASP A 25 -8.53 9.31 17.93
N THR A 26 -9.44 10.13 17.42
CA THR A 26 -9.55 10.42 15.99
C THR A 26 -8.41 11.30 15.44
N ALA A 27 -7.56 11.87 16.30
CA ALA A 27 -6.32 12.51 15.89
C ALA A 27 -5.20 11.49 15.57
N GLN A 28 -5.30 10.28 16.11
CA GLN A 28 -4.31 9.22 15.97
C GLN A 28 -4.52 8.42 14.68
N THR A 29 -3.42 7.92 14.12
CA THR A 29 -3.43 7.01 12.96
C THR A 29 -3.70 5.57 13.40
N ARG A 30 -4.41 4.78 12.58
CA ARG A 30 -4.74 3.37 12.87
C ARG A 30 -3.49 2.51 13.03
N MET A 31 -2.50 2.69 12.17
CA MET A 31 -1.22 1.96 12.26
C MET A 31 -0.49 2.24 13.58
N GLN A 32 -0.40 3.51 13.98
CA GLN A 32 0.19 3.91 15.27
C GLN A 32 -0.54 3.22 16.44
N PHE A 33 -1.86 3.33 16.49
CA PHE A 33 -2.65 2.74 17.58
C PHE A 33 -2.48 1.22 17.67
N ILE A 34 -2.48 0.52 16.53
CA ILE A 34 -2.31 -0.93 16.50
C ILE A 34 -0.89 -1.31 16.94
N HIS A 35 0.13 -0.58 16.48
CA HIS A 35 1.51 -0.78 16.91
C HIS A 35 1.66 -0.66 18.43
N GLU A 36 1.14 0.42 19.01
CA GLU A 36 1.14 0.65 20.47
C GLU A 36 0.39 -0.48 21.21
N CYS A 37 -0.73 -0.97 20.68
CA CYS A 37 -1.49 -2.08 21.27
C CYS A 37 -0.72 -3.42 21.23
N ILE A 38 -0.01 -3.68 20.14
CA ILE A 38 0.83 -4.88 19.98
C ILE A 38 2.03 -4.81 20.93
N ASN A 39 2.63 -3.63 21.08
CA ASN A 39 3.75 -3.37 21.97
C ASN A 39 4.91 -4.37 21.78
N GLY A 40 5.33 -4.56 20.53
CA GLY A 40 6.44 -5.44 20.14
C GLY A 40 6.22 -6.95 20.32
N LYS A 41 5.02 -7.40 20.74
CA LYS A 41 4.74 -8.83 20.96
C LYS A 41 4.62 -9.65 19.68
N LEU A 42 4.40 -8.98 18.54
CA LEU A 42 4.11 -9.59 17.26
C LEU A 42 4.53 -8.62 16.15
N PRO A 43 5.25 -9.06 15.09
CA PRO A 43 5.52 -8.21 13.94
C PRO A 43 4.23 -7.70 13.29
N LEU A 44 4.20 -6.42 12.98
CA LEU A 44 3.16 -5.72 12.25
C LEU A 44 3.62 -5.43 10.82
N ILE A 45 2.80 -5.84 9.85
CA ILE A 45 2.95 -5.51 8.44
C ILE A 45 1.88 -4.48 8.08
N GLY A 46 2.30 -3.33 7.58
CA GLY A 46 1.39 -2.25 7.17
C GLY A 46 1.34 -2.06 5.66
N VAL A 47 0.15 -1.81 5.12
CA VAL A 47 -0.06 -1.42 3.71
C VAL A 47 -1.13 -0.34 3.60
N GLY A 48 -0.93 0.59 2.66
CA GLY A 48 -1.95 1.54 2.21
C GLY A 48 -1.42 2.60 1.25
N ASN A 49 -1.76 2.45 -0.04
CA ASN A 49 -1.50 3.41 -1.15
C ASN A 49 -0.12 4.10 -1.14
N LEU A 50 0.95 3.31 -0.96
CA LEU A 50 2.34 3.78 -1.06
C LEU A 50 2.89 3.43 -2.45
N PHE A 51 3.13 4.42 -3.30
CA PHE A 51 3.54 4.25 -4.70
C PHE A 51 4.99 4.66 -4.96
N THR A 52 5.52 5.67 -4.27
CA THR A 52 6.89 6.16 -4.45
C THR A 52 7.84 5.61 -3.38
N ALA A 53 9.15 5.63 -3.67
CA ALA A 53 10.18 5.30 -2.68
C ALA A 53 10.07 6.19 -1.43
N ASP A 54 9.82 7.49 -1.60
CA ASP A 54 9.66 8.44 -0.49
C ASP A 54 8.44 8.11 0.38
N GLN A 55 7.31 7.72 -0.21
CA GLN A 55 6.13 7.31 0.54
C GLN A 55 6.40 6.05 1.35
N ILE A 56 7.11 5.08 0.76
CA ILE A 56 7.51 3.84 1.41
C ILE A 56 8.46 4.13 2.57
N LEU A 57 9.45 4.98 2.35
CA LEU A 57 10.42 5.39 3.36
C LEU A 57 9.73 6.14 4.51
N ALA A 58 8.88 7.12 4.21
CA ALA A 58 8.14 7.88 5.22
C ALA A 58 7.25 6.96 6.07
N ALA A 59 6.59 5.97 5.46
CA ALA A 59 5.81 4.96 6.18
C ALA A 59 6.69 4.10 7.10
N TYR A 60 7.87 3.68 6.62
CA TYR A 60 8.83 2.90 7.40
C TYR A 60 9.38 3.70 8.59
N GLU A 61 9.76 4.96 8.36
CA GLU A 61 10.35 5.86 9.36
C GLU A 61 9.39 6.25 10.48
N THR A 62 8.08 6.03 10.30
CA THR A 62 7.11 6.15 11.41
C THR A 62 7.42 5.20 12.57
N GLY A 63 8.11 4.09 12.30
CA GLY A 63 8.36 3.03 13.26
C GLY A 63 7.13 2.21 13.65
N TRP A 64 5.98 2.40 12.97
CA TRP A 64 4.74 1.71 13.33
C TRP A 64 4.68 0.28 12.82
N ALA A 65 5.44 -0.08 11.79
CA ALA A 65 5.43 -1.43 11.21
C ALA A 65 6.86 -1.93 10.97
N GLU A 66 7.09 -3.21 11.25
CA GLU A 66 8.36 -3.88 10.97
C GLU A 66 8.54 -4.16 9.47
N PHE A 67 7.43 -4.28 8.72
CA PHE A 67 7.45 -4.47 7.27
C PHE A 67 6.40 -3.60 6.58
N ILE A 68 6.78 -3.02 5.45
CA ILE A 68 5.89 -2.30 4.55
C ILE A 68 5.51 -3.24 3.40
N ALA A 69 4.21 -3.53 3.28
CA ALA A 69 3.67 -4.30 2.18
C ALA A 69 3.15 -3.37 1.08
N LEU A 70 3.27 -3.82 -0.17
CA LEU A 70 2.83 -3.10 -1.36
C LEU A 70 1.88 -3.99 -2.16
N GLY A 71 0.68 -3.49 -2.46
CA GLY A 71 -0.35 -4.18 -3.23
C GLY A 71 -0.48 -3.62 -4.64
N LYS A 72 -1.20 -2.51 -4.78
CA LYS A 72 -1.40 -1.81 -6.06
C LYS A 72 -0.09 -1.52 -6.79
N THR A 73 0.92 -1.09 -6.04
CA THR A 73 2.23 -0.70 -6.57
C THR A 73 2.94 -1.85 -7.27
N VAL A 74 2.94 -3.06 -6.71
CA VAL A 74 3.60 -4.22 -7.35
C VAL A 74 2.83 -4.72 -8.57
N MET A 75 1.54 -4.42 -8.70
CA MET A 75 0.75 -4.78 -9.90
C MET A 75 1.22 -4.01 -11.14
N ILE A 76 1.68 -2.77 -10.96
CA ILE A 76 2.16 -1.90 -12.05
C ILE A 76 3.68 -1.74 -12.04
N ASN A 77 4.35 -2.15 -10.97
CA ASN A 77 5.79 -2.09 -10.87
C ASN A 77 6.33 -3.30 -10.08
N PRO A 78 6.41 -4.49 -10.71
CA PRO A 78 6.87 -5.70 -10.05
C PRO A 78 8.35 -5.65 -9.63
N HIS A 79 9.13 -4.68 -10.13
CA HIS A 79 10.56 -4.55 -9.88
C HIS A 79 10.92 -3.44 -8.89
N ILE A 80 9.93 -2.80 -8.26
CA ILE A 80 10.13 -1.63 -7.38
C ILE A 80 11.22 -1.83 -6.32
N ALA A 81 11.25 -2.98 -5.64
CA ALA A 81 12.27 -3.25 -4.61
C ALA A 81 13.69 -3.30 -5.19
N THR A 82 13.83 -3.79 -6.42
CA THR A 82 15.11 -3.81 -7.15
C THR A 82 15.51 -2.41 -7.59
N GLN A 83 14.56 -1.63 -8.09
CA GLN A 83 14.78 -0.23 -8.49
C GLN A 83 15.23 0.63 -7.31
N ILE A 84 14.53 0.55 -6.17
CA ILE A 84 14.92 1.27 -4.93
C ILE A 84 16.33 0.86 -4.49
N ARG A 85 16.62 -0.44 -4.47
CA ARG A 85 17.95 -0.93 -4.07
C ARG A 85 19.07 -0.41 -4.97
N GLU A 86 18.77 -0.18 -6.25
CA GLU A 86 19.74 0.19 -7.28
C GLU A 86 19.76 1.71 -7.59
N GLY A 87 19.01 2.52 -6.82
CA GLY A 87 18.96 3.97 -6.99
C GLY A 87 18.28 4.41 -8.28
N ARG A 88 17.28 3.65 -8.74
CA ARG A 88 16.47 3.93 -9.94
C ARG A 88 15.04 4.31 -9.58
N GLU A 89 14.87 5.13 -8.55
CA GLU A 89 13.56 5.54 -8.07
C GLU A 89 12.78 6.38 -9.10
N ASP A 90 13.48 7.03 -10.03
CA ASP A 90 12.91 7.78 -11.15
C ASP A 90 12.22 6.89 -12.19
N GLU A 91 12.55 5.59 -12.23
CA GLU A 91 11.91 4.58 -13.06
C GLU A 91 10.66 3.96 -12.41
N ILE A 92 10.28 4.37 -11.20
CA ILE A 92 9.14 3.78 -10.49
C ILE A 92 7.83 4.21 -11.13
N GLU A 93 7.10 3.23 -11.67
CA GLU A 93 5.75 3.45 -12.17
C GLU A 93 4.75 3.56 -11.00
N THR A 94 4.10 4.71 -10.91
CA THR A 94 3.11 5.01 -9.86
C THR A 94 1.66 4.95 -10.37
N GLN A 95 1.48 4.88 -11.68
CA GLN A 95 0.18 4.80 -12.36
C GLN A 95 0.22 3.78 -13.49
N LEU A 96 -0.90 3.07 -13.68
CA LEU A 96 -1.12 2.16 -14.80
C LEU A 96 -1.14 2.94 -16.10
N ASP A 97 -0.31 2.54 -17.06
CA ASP A 97 -0.33 3.02 -18.43
C ASP A 97 -1.25 2.13 -19.29
N PRO A 98 -2.42 2.62 -19.73
CA PRO A 98 -3.37 1.83 -20.51
C PRO A 98 -2.88 1.51 -21.93
N THR A 99 -1.78 2.12 -22.38
CA THR A 99 -1.20 1.92 -23.71
C THR A 99 -0.06 0.91 -23.73
N ARG A 100 0.37 0.44 -22.55
CA ARG A 100 1.49 -0.49 -22.40
C ARG A 100 1.20 -1.84 -23.06
N ALA A 101 2.10 -2.28 -23.95
CA ALA A 101 1.87 -3.45 -24.80
C ALA A 101 1.79 -4.79 -24.04
N ASP A 102 2.58 -4.95 -22.97
CA ASP A 102 2.64 -6.18 -22.16
C ASP A 102 1.55 -6.25 -21.07
N ARG A 103 0.74 -5.19 -20.91
CA ARG A 103 -0.33 -5.07 -19.90
C ARG A 103 0.13 -5.42 -18.49
N TYR A 104 1.41 -5.17 -18.15
CA TYR A 104 2.02 -5.54 -16.87
C TYR A 104 1.95 -7.04 -16.54
N GLY A 105 1.66 -7.90 -17.53
CA GLY A 105 1.39 -9.32 -17.30
C GLY A 105 0.05 -9.61 -16.62
N LEU A 106 -0.87 -8.63 -16.56
CA LEU A 106 -2.20 -8.82 -15.99
C LEU A 106 -3.07 -9.69 -16.91
N PRO A 107 -3.83 -10.67 -16.37
CA PRO A 107 -4.86 -11.37 -17.13
C PRO A 107 -5.91 -10.40 -17.70
N ASP A 108 -6.51 -10.73 -18.84
CA ASP A 108 -7.41 -9.83 -19.58
C ASP A 108 -8.51 -9.19 -18.71
N THR A 109 -9.20 -10.00 -17.89
CA THR A 109 -10.24 -9.49 -16.98
C THR A 109 -9.70 -8.48 -15.97
N LEU A 110 -8.52 -8.72 -15.40
CA LEU A 110 -7.91 -7.82 -14.43
C LEU A 110 -7.40 -6.55 -15.12
N TRP A 111 -6.86 -6.68 -16.33
CA TRP A 111 -6.46 -5.56 -17.16
C TRP A 111 -7.63 -4.64 -17.51
N GLU A 112 -8.77 -5.19 -17.92
CA GLU A 112 -9.98 -4.42 -18.22
C GLU A 112 -10.47 -3.63 -17.00
N PHE A 113 -10.53 -4.29 -15.83
CA PHE A 113 -10.90 -3.60 -14.59
C PHE A 113 -9.93 -2.50 -14.22
N ALA A 114 -8.62 -2.77 -14.26
CA ALA A 114 -7.59 -1.81 -13.87
C ALA A 114 -7.57 -0.62 -14.83
N SER A 115 -7.58 -0.87 -16.13
CA SER A 115 -7.57 0.15 -17.18
C SER A 115 -8.85 1.00 -17.21
N SER A 116 -9.97 0.48 -16.68
CA SER A 116 -11.20 1.28 -16.56
C SER A 116 -11.00 2.52 -15.69
N GLY A 117 -10.12 2.46 -14.68
CA GLY A 117 -9.93 3.52 -13.69
C GLY A 117 -11.10 3.71 -12.73
N THR A 118 -12.10 2.82 -12.75
CA THR A 118 -13.32 2.94 -11.94
C THR A 118 -13.26 2.21 -10.60
N GLN A 119 -12.27 1.32 -10.45
CA GLN A 119 -12.15 0.43 -9.31
C GLN A 119 -11.11 0.99 -8.33
N ALA A 120 -11.57 1.62 -7.25
CA ALA A 120 -10.64 2.29 -6.34
C ALA A 120 -9.62 1.35 -5.67
N TRP A 121 -9.95 0.05 -5.54
CA TRP A 121 -9.07 -1.00 -5.00
C TRP A 121 -7.95 -1.40 -5.98
N LEU A 122 -8.00 -0.94 -7.23
CA LEU A 122 -6.96 -1.10 -8.24
C LEU A 122 -6.04 0.13 -8.32
N PRO A 123 -4.89 0.03 -9.03
CA PRO A 123 -3.95 1.14 -9.18
C PRO A 123 -4.58 2.36 -9.87
N PRO A 124 -4.08 3.58 -9.58
CA PRO A 124 -4.41 4.76 -10.37
C PRO A 124 -4.01 4.57 -11.83
N VAL A 125 -4.72 5.22 -12.74
CA VAL A 125 -4.48 5.12 -14.20
C VAL A 125 -4.02 6.48 -14.71
N LYS A 126 -3.02 6.50 -15.59
CA LYS A 126 -2.56 7.73 -16.25
C LYS A 126 -3.73 8.47 -16.90
N ASP A 127 -3.71 9.80 -16.81
CA ASP A 127 -4.71 10.71 -17.39
C ASP A 127 -6.17 10.50 -16.89
N LYS A 128 -6.36 9.77 -15.78
CA LYS A 128 -7.66 9.64 -15.11
C LYS A 128 -7.59 10.21 -13.71
N GLU A 129 -8.68 10.84 -13.28
CA GLU A 129 -8.81 11.24 -11.89
C GLU A 129 -8.77 10.00 -11.00
N TRP A 130 -7.92 10.05 -9.97
CA TRP A 130 -7.87 9.04 -8.94
C TRP A 130 -8.02 9.73 -7.59
N ASN A 131 -9.01 9.28 -6.83
CA ASN A 131 -9.21 9.74 -5.46
C ASN A 131 -9.12 8.53 -4.54
N PRO A 132 -8.29 8.59 -3.49
CA PRO A 132 -8.27 7.54 -2.48
C PRO A 132 -9.62 7.45 -1.79
N VAL A 133 -10.07 6.23 -1.50
CA VAL A 133 -11.35 6.04 -0.83
C VAL A 133 -11.26 6.58 0.60
N ASP A 134 -12.20 7.44 0.95
CA ASP A 134 -12.37 7.95 2.30
C ASP A 134 -13.57 7.29 2.98
N ILE A 135 -13.32 6.18 3.69
CA ILE A 135 -14.33 5.40 4.44
C ILE A 135 -13.95 5.13 5.91
#